data_AF-A0A6M0MAM3-F1
#
_entry.id   AF-A0A6M0MAM3-F1
#
_cell.length_a   1.000
_cell.length_b   1.000
_cell.length_c   1.000
_cell.angle_alpha   90.00
_cell.angle_beta   90.00
_cell.angle_gamma   90.00
#
_symmetry.space_group_name_H-M   'P 1'
#
loop_
_entity.id
_entity.type
_entity.pdbx_description
1 polymer ?
#
loop_
_entity_poly.entity_id
_entity_poly.type
_entity_poly.pdbx_seq_one_letter_code
_entity_poly.pdbx_strand_id
1 'polypeptide(L)'
;MADYKKHGYELVTDGYPADLTFDNDDKTAQNFTVHLKHQNIQSTEAKTVTETIHYQGAGNQTPADHTASVNFTRSVSTDAVTGEKTYGNWSANQSFDAVTSPELKGYTADKAQIDKQTVNGDSKDLAFTVTYTKDASTKPVNPSQPTTPAKPVQAGQAVATNFVDQRLPQTGETDQQHMTLSGLLLLAMSSVLGLFGMTKQRKE
;
A
#
# COMPACT_ATOMS: atom_id res chain seq x y z
N MET A 1 -44.89 15.56 24.07
CA MET A 1 -43.94 14.50 23.67
C MET A 1 -43.57 14.53 22.18
N ALA A 2 -44.54 14.58 21.25
CA ALA A 2 -44.26 14.54 19.81
C ALA A 2 -43.36 15.68 19.30
N ASP A 3 -43.49 16.88 19.87
CA ASP A 3 -42.69 18.04 19.52
C ASP A 3 -41.20 17.87 19.88
N TYR A 4 -40.89 17.43 21.11
CA TYR A 4 -39.52 17.13 21.55
C TYR A 4 -38.85 16.04 20.70
N LYS A 5 -39.60 15.01 20.28
CA LYS A 5 -39.07 13.98 19.37
C LYS A 5 -38.66 14.53 18.02
N LYS A 6 -39.41 15.51 17.47
CA LYS A 6 -39.04 16.19 16.22
C LYS A 6 -37.77 17.03 16.36
N HIS A 7 -37.51 17.54 17.57
CA HIS A 7 -36.30 18.30 17.89
C HIS A 7 -35.12 17.43 18.34
N GLY A 8 -35.17 16.11 18.14
CA GLY A 8 -34.02 15.23 18.39
C GLY A 8 -33.95 14.65 19.81
N TYR A 9 -34.99 14.76 20.63
CA TYR A 9 -35.03 14.16 21.97
C TYR A 9 -35.69 12.78 21.98
N GLU A 10 -35.23 11.90 22.87
CA GLU A 10 -35.83 10.61 23.19
C GLU A 10 -36.33 10.62 24.64
N LEU A 11 -37.51 10.02 24.87
CA LEU A 11 -38.07 9.86 26.20
C LEU A 11 -37.24 8.88 27.03
N VAL A 12 -36.83 9.28 28.23
CA VAL A 12 -36.19 8.40 29.21
C VAL A 12 -37.21 7.94 30.25
N THR A 13 -37.95 8.88 30.83
CA THR A 13 -38.96 8.59 31.85
C THR A 13 -40.08 9.61 31.79
N ASP A 14 -41.31 9.13 31.87
CA ASP A 14 -42.50 9.97 32.02
C ASP A 14 -43.00 9.86 33.45
N GLY A 15 -42.84 10.92 34.24
CA GLY A 15 -43.33 10.99 35.61
C GLY A 15 -44.80 11.36 35.72
N TYR A 16 -45.52 11.52 34.60
CA TYR A 16 -46.93 11.86 34.60
C TYR A 16 -47.80 10.63 34.88
N PRO A 17 -48.64 10.64 35.94
CA PRO A 17 -49.49 9.49 36.26
C PRO A 17 -50.63 9.37 35.24
N ALA A 18 -50.94 8.13 34.84
CA ALA A 18 -52.03 7.85 33.89
C ALA A 18 -53.40 8.29 34.43
N ASP A 19 -53.61 8.12 35.74
CA ASP A 19 -54.86 8.41 36.43
C ASP A 19 -54.73 9.66 37.32
N LEU A 20 -54.26 10.77 36.74
CA LEU A 20 -54.11 12.03 37.47
C LEU A 20 -55.47 12.52 38.02
N THR A 21 -55.50 12.77 39.32
CA THR A 21 -56.57 13.54 39.97
C THR A 21 -55.98 14.75 40.67
N PHE A 22 -56.58 15.92 40.47
CA PHE A 22 -56.27 17.08 41.29
C PHE A 22 -56.59 16.77 42.74
N ASP A 23 -55.65 17.07 43.64
CA ASP A 23 -55.95 17.10 45.06
C ASP A 23 -56.71 18.38 45.42
N ASN A 24 -57.08 18.49 46.70
CA ASN A 24 -57.73 19.67 47.25
C ASN A 24 -56.80 20.38 48.25
N ASP A 25 -55.49 20.36 47.98
CA ASP A 25 -54.48 21.02 48.81
C ASP A 25 -53.95 22.29 48.14
N ASP A 26 -54.58 23.42 48.44
CA ASP A 26 -54.19 24.74 47.92
C ASP A 26 -52.78 25.19 48.36
N LYS A 27 -52.12 24.46 49.28
CA LYS A 27 -50.78 24.78 49.77
C LYS A 27 -49.67 24.04 49.03
N THR A 28 -49.98 22.99 48.27
CA THR A 28 -48.99 22.12 47.64
C THR A 28 -49.28 21.93 46.16
N ALA A 29 -48.33 22.29 45.30
CA ALA A 29 -48.45 22.03 43.87
C ALA A 29 -48.07 20.59 43.53
N GLN A 30 -48.90 19.90 42.74
CA GLN A 30 -48.56 18.62 42.13
C GLN A 30 -47.61 18.83 40.95
N ASN A 31 -46.34 18.45 41.12
CA ASN A 31 -45.31 18.59 40.08
C ASN A 31 -44.93 17.20 39.52
N PHE A 32 -44.85 17.10 38.20
CA PHE A 32 -44.41 15.89 37.51
C PHE A 32 -43.24 16.23 36.58
N THR A 33 -42.25 15.35 36.52
CA THR A 33 -41.06 15.55 35.69
C THR A 33 -41.01 14.52 34.58
N VAL A 34 -40.71 14.99 33.38
CA VAL A 34 -40.43 14.15 32.22
C VAL A 34 -38.94 14.26 31.92
N HIS A 35 -38.23 13.14 31.95
CA HIS A 35 -36.82 13.07 31.62
C HIS A 35 -36.65 12.69 30.16
N LEU A 36 -35.86 13.49 29.44
CA LEU A 36 -35.51 13.29 28.03
C LEU A 36 -33.99 13.23 27.91
N LYS A 37 -33.49 12.56 26.87
CA LYS A 37 -32.09 12.60 26.46
C LYS A 37 -32.01 12.96 24.98
N HIS A 38 -30.83 13.36 24.51
CA HIS A 38 -30.61 13.55 23.08
C HIS A 38 -30.56 12.21 22.35
N GLN A 39 -31.08 12.18 21.13
CA GLN A 39 -30.89 11.07 20.21
C GLN A 39 -29.54 11.22 19.51
N ASN A 40 -28.77 10.13 19.45
CA ASN A 40 -27.58 10.05 18.61
C ASN A 40 -27.89 9.26 17.35
N ILE A 41 -27.72 9.91 16.20
CA ILE A 41 -27.91 9.31 14.88
C ILE A 41 -26.55 8.81 14.38
N GLN A 42 -26.48 7.53 14.04
CA GLN A 42 -25.29 6.92 13.45
C GLN A 42 -25.35 7.02 11.92
N SER A 43 -24.24 7.41 11.31
CA SER A 43 -24.02 7.32 9.88
C SER A 43 -22.58 6.86 9.58
N THR A 44 -22.28 6.63 8.30
CA THR A 44 -20.96 6.25 7.84
C THR A 44 -20.45 7.31 6.88
N GLU A 45 -19.25 7.81 7.14
CA GLU A 45 -18.50 8.61 6.17
C GLU A 45 -17.58 7.69 5.37
N ALA A 46 -17.50 7.92 4.06
CA ALA A 46 -16.62 7.20 3.16
C ALA A 46 -15.71 8.18 2.44
N LYS A 47 -14.47 7.77 2.19
CA LYS A 47 -13.48 8.53 1.43
C LYS A 47 -12.67 7.59 0.55
N THR A 48 -12.43 7.99 -0.67
CA THR A 48 -11.56 7.30 -1.62
C THR A 48 -10.22 8.02 -1.67
N VAL A 49 -9.13 7.26 -1.66
CA VAL A 49 -7.78 7.74 -1.96
C VAL A 49 -7.36 7.09 -3.26
N THR A 50 -6.81 7.88 -4.18
CA THR A 50 -6.37 7.45 -5.51
C THR A 50 -4.87 7.61 -5.66
N GLU A 51 -4.22 6.64 -6.30
CA GLU A 51 -2.86 6.73 -6.81
C GLU A 51 -2.90 6.85 -8.32
N THR A 52 -2.16 7.82 -8.87
CA THR A 52 -1.96 8.00 -10.31
C THR A 52 -0.47 8.03 -10.63
N ILE A 53 -0.03 7.20 -11.58
CA ILE A 53 1.33 7.22 -12.12
C ILE A 53 1.25 7.70 -13.57
N HIS A 54 1.79 8.90 -13.80
CA HIS A 54 1.90 9.48 -15.12
C HIS A 54 3.17 9.02 -15.82
N TYR A 55 3.04 8.54 -17.06
CA TYR A 55 4.18 8.20 -17.90
C TYR A 55 4.38 9.27 -18.97
N GLN A 56 5.63 9.65 -19.23
CA GLN A 56 5.96 10.68 -20.22
C GLN A 56 7.32 10.43 -20.89
N GLY A 57 7.58 11.11 -22.01
CA GLY A 57 8.92 11.19 -22.64
C GLY A 57 9.21 10.20 -23.78
N ALA A 58 8.31 9.26 -24.09
CA ALA A 58 8.51 8.28 -25.17
C ALA A 58 7.71 8.58 -26.47
N GLY A 59 7.21 9.80 -26.62
CA GLY A 59 6.40 10.19 -27.79
C GLY A 59 5.19 9.28 -27.97
N ASN A 60 4.99 8.74 -29.18
CA ASN A 60 3.87 7.82 -29.49
C ASN A 60 3.96 6.46 -28.76
N GLN A 61 5.08 6.15 -28.12
CA GLN A 61 5.25 4.93 -27.33
C GLN A 61 5.01 5.17 -25.83
N THR A 62 4.64 6.39 -25.42
CA THR A 62 4.35 6.70 -24.02
C THR A 62 3.16 5.86 -23.54
N PRO A 63 3.32 5.06 -22.47
CA PRO A 63 2.22 4.30 -21.88
C PRO A 63 1.08 5.20 -21.40
N ALA A 64 -0.11 4.62 -21.29
CA ALA A 64 -1.21 5.27 -20.58
C ALA A 64 -0.93 5.31 -19.07
N ASP A 65 -1.50 6.29 -18.39
CA ASP A 65 -1.41 6.42 -16.93
C ASP A 65 -1.91 5.17 -16.22
N HIS A 66 -1.24 4.82 -15.12
CA HIS A 66 -1.75 3.83 -14.19
C HIS A 66 -2.56 4.53 -13.10
N THR A 67 -3.74 4.00 -12.78
CA THR A 67 -4.57 4.49 -11.69
C THR A 67 -5.07 3.34 -10.82
N ALA A 68 -5.08 3.57 -9.51
CA ALA A 68 -5.62 2.65 -8.52
C ALA A 68 -6.33 3.44 -7.42
N SER A 69 -7.34 2.84 -6.76
CA SER A 69 -8.06 3.48 -5.66
C SER A 69 -8.31 2.51 -4.51
N VAL A 70 -8.27 3.05 -3.28
CA VAL A 70 -8.68 2.34 -2.06
C VAL A 70 -9.72 3.16 -1.31
N ASN A 71 -10.61 2.49 -0.58
CA ASN A 71 -11.73 3.12 0.11
C ASN A 71 -11.60 3.00 1.62
N PHE A 72 -11.75 4.12 2.33
CA PHE A 72 -11.79 4.19 3.78
C PHE A 72 -13.18 4.57 4.25
N THR A 73 -13.57 4.02 5.40
CA THR A 73 -14.84 4.38 6.06
C THR A 73 -14.62 4.68 7.53
N ARG A 74 -15.46 5.55 8.11
CA ARG A 74 -15.54 5.75 9.56
C ARG A 74 -16.98 6.00 9.99
N SER A 75 -17.31 5.61 11.22
CA SER A 75 -18.60 5.94 11.83
C SER A 75 -18.66 7.42 12.21
N VAL A 76 -19.84 8.02 12.07
CA VAL A 76 -20.14 9.39 12.49
C VAL A 76 -21.38 9.36 13.37
N SER A 77 -21.24 9.80 14.61
CA SER A 77 -22.34 9.97 15.54
C SER A 77 -22.72 11.44 15.60
N THR A 78 -23.96 11.76 15.23
CA THR A 78 -24.50 13.12 15.26
C THR A 78 -25.53 13.25 16.38
N ASP A 79 -25.31 14.21 17.28
CA ASP A 79 -26.33 14.60 18.26
C ASP A 79 -27.46 15.34 17.52
N ALA A 80 -28.68 14.81 17.60
CA ALA A 80 -29.81 15.31 16.83
C ALA A 80 -30.36 16.66 17.31
N VAL A 81 -29.98 17.11 18.51
CA VAL A 81 -30.41 18.39 19.09
C VAL A 81 -29.41 19.50 18.76
N THR A 82 -28.13 19.23 18.99
CA THR A 82 -27.05 20.22 18.83
C THR A 82 -26.44 20.22 17.43
N GLY A 83 -26.57 19.11 16.70
CA GLY A 83 -25.88 18.87 15.44
C GLY A 83 -24.39 18.55 15.58
N GLU A 84 -23.87 18.44 16.81
CA GLU A 84 -22.47 18.10 17.06
C GLU A 84 -22.14 16.71 16.52
N LYS A 85 -20.98 16.58 15.89
CA LYS A 85 -20.51 15.33 15.30
C LYS A 85 -19.29 14.81 16.04
N THR A 86 -19.35 13.54 16.40
CA THR A 86 -18.19 12.78 16.86
C THR A 86 -17.84 11.73 15.81
N TYR A 87 -16.55 11.65 15.51
CA TYR A 87 -16.03 10.78 14.46
C TYR A 87 -15.31 9.59 15.08
N GLY A 88 -15.65 8.40 14.62
CA GLY A 88 -14.90 7.19 14.94
C GLY A 88 -13.57 7.14 14.20
N ASN A 89 -12.80 6.09 14.48
CA ASN A 89 -11.58 5.81 13.74
C ASN A 89 -11.90 5.45 12.29
N TRP A 90 -11.01 5.84 11.38
CA TRP A 90 -11.00 5.29 10.04
C TRP A 90 -10.77 3.78 10.06
N SER A 91 -11.27 3.10 9.02
CA SER A 91 -10.91 1.72 8.71
C SER A 91 -9.39 1.55 8.63
N ALA A 92 -8.93 0.30 8.77
CA ALA A 92 -7.50 -0.02 8.77
C ALA A 92 -6.76 0.58 7.55
N ASN A 93 -5.48 0.90 7.76
CA ASN A 93 -4.60 1.36 6.68
C ASN A 93 -4.61 0.36 5.52
N GLN A 94 -4.52 0.89 4.31
CA GLN A 94 -4.48 0.11 3.07
C GLN A 94 -3.23 0.47 2.29
N SER A 95 -2.98 -0.27 1.21
CA SER A 95 -1.82 -0.05 0.38
C SER A 95 -2.11 -0.16 -1.10
N PHE A 96 -1.38 0.61 -1.89
CA PHE A 96 -1.17 0.39 -3.31
C PHE A 96 0.05 -0.51 -3.47
N ASP A 97 -0.06 -1.54 -4.30
CA ASP A 97 1.07 -2.43 -4.59
C ASP A 97 2.14 -1.70 -5.40
N ALA A 98 3.37 -2.25 -5.42
CA ALA A 98 4.42 -1.70 -6.25
C ALA A 98 4.04 -1.84 -7.74
N VAL A 99 4.30 -0.79 -8.53
CA VAL A 99 3.99 -0.75 -9.96
C VAL A 99 5.26 -0.62 -10.76
N THR A 100 5.60 -1.66 -11.52
CA THR A 100 6.74 -1.66 -12.44
C THR A 100 6.46 -0.78 -13.65
N SER A 101 7.41 0.07 -14.00
CA SER A 101 7.36 0.88 -15.22
C SER A 101 7.40 -0.03 -16.46
N PRO A 102 6.50 0.15 -17.45
CA PRO A 102 6.53 -0.61 -18.70
C PRO A 102 7.90 -0.56 -19.39
N GLU A 103 8.39 -1.69 -19.89
CA GLU A 103 9.62 -1.73 -20.69
C GLU A 103 9.35 -1.22 -22.11
N LEU A 104 10.13 -0.23 -22.55
CA LEU A 104 10.00 0.37 -23.87
C LEU A 104 11.29 0.21 -24.66
N LYS A 105 11.22 -0.43 -25.83
CA LYS A 105 12.40 -0.63 -26.68
C LYS A 105 13.03 0.71 -27.06
N GLY A 106 14.32 0.89 -26.72
CA GLY A 106 15.10 2.09 -27.04
C GLY A 106 14.85 3.27 -26.09
N TYR A 107 14.20 3.03 -24.94
CA TYR A 107 14.04 4.00 -23.87
C TYR A 107 14.31 3.35 -22.52
N THR A 108 14.88 4.14 -21.60
CA THR A 108 15.08 3.78 -20.21
C THR A 108 14.21 4.70 -19.34
N ALA A 109 13.41 4.09 -18.45
CA ALA A 109 12.66 4.84 -17.44
C ALA A 109 13.60 5.36 -16.36
N ASP A 110 13.36 6.59 -15.86
CA ASP A 110 14.09 7.15 -14.72
C ASP A 110 13.85 6.37 -13.42
N LYS A 111 12.70 5.71 -13.32
CA LYS A 111 12.32 4.81 -12.22
C LYS A 111 11.90 3.48 -12.80
N ALA A 112 12.52 2.39 -12.36
CA ALA A 112 12.14 1.03 -12.77
C ALA A 112 10.76 0.64 -12.22
N GLN A 113 10.38 1.18 -11.06
CA GLN A 113 9.07 0.98 -10.44
C GLN A 113 8.73 2.14 -9.52
N ILE A 114 7.45 2.27 -9.19
CA ILE A 114 6.97 2.97 -8.01
C ILE A 114 6.79 1.91 -6.91
N ASP A 115 7.44 2.11 -5.76
CA ASP A 115 7.35 1.17 -4.65
C ASP A 115 5.97 1.20 -4.00
N LYS A 116 5.65 0.14 -3.25
CA LYS A 116 4.41 0.01 -2.48
C LYS A 116 4.14 1.23 -1.61
N GLN A 117 2.96 1.83 -1.72
CA GLN A 117 2.53 2.95 -0.87
C GLN A 117 1.54 2.47 0.18
N THR A 118 1.69 2.93 1.43
CA THR A 118 0.69 2.69 2.49
C THR A 118 -0.03 3.99 2.81
N VAL A 119 -1.35 3.96 2.83
CA VAL A 119 -2.24 5.11 3.03
C VAL A 119 -3.26 4.82 4.14
N ASN A 120 -3.79 5.89 4.73
CA ASN A 120 -4.84 5.86 5.73
C ASN A 120 -6.01 6.78 5.32
N GLY A 121 -7.10 6.78 6.08
CA GLY A 121 -8.28 7.59 5.76
C GLY A 121 -8.03 9.10 5.71
N ASP A 122 -6.96 9.61 6.33
CA ASP A 122 -6.61 11.03 6.27
C ASP A 122 -5.67 11.38 5.10
N SER A 123 -5.17 10.37 4.38
CA SER A 123 -4.26 10.55 3.25
C SER A 123 -4.92 11.33 2.11
N LYS A 124 -4.11 12.08 1.37
CA LYS A 124 -4.51 12.70 0.09
C LYS A 124 -4.22 11.71 -1.04
N ASP A 125 -4.76 12.01 -2.22
CA ASP A 125 -4.39 11.30 -3.44
C ASP A 125 -2.88 11.42 -3.69
N LEU A 126 -2.32 10.35 -4.25
CA LEU A 126 -0.91 10.22 -4.61
C LEU A 126 -0.75 10.40 -6.12
N ALA A 127 0.28 11.13 -6.52
CA ALA A 127 0.61 11.32 -7.93
C ALA A 127 2.13 11.16 -8.12
N PHE A 128 2.51 10.32 -9.07
CA PHE A 128 3.89 10.07 -9.46
C PHE A 128 4.09 10.35 -10.94
N THR A 129 5.33 10.62 -11.33
CA THR A 129 5.72 10.76 -12.73
C THR A 129 6.95 9.91 -13.02
N VAL A 130 6.85 9.09 -14.06
CA VAL A 130 7.92 8.31 -14.65
C VAL A 130 8.25 8.89 -16.02
N THR A 131 9.51 9.28 -16.21
CA THR A 131 9.98 9.87 -17.46
C THR A 131 10.89 8.87 -18.18
N TYR A 132 10.56 8.57 -19.42
CA TYR A 132 11.38 7.77 -20.32
C TYR A 132 12.37 8.65 -21.06
N THR A 133 13.63 8.24 -21.07
CA THR A 133 14.69 8.86 -21.84
C THR A 133 15.13 7.92 -22.96
N LYS A 134 15.23 8.44 -24.18
CA LYS A 134 15.69 7.64 -25.34
C LYS A 134 17.12 7.17 -25.11
N ASP A 135 17.36 5.88 -25.33
CA ASP A 135 18.68 5.30 -25.15
C ASP A 135 19.67 5.89 -26.17
N ALA A 136 20.91 6.11 -25.72
CA ALA A 136 21.96 6.56 -26.62
C ALA A 136 22.20 5.49 -27.70
N SER A 137 22.16 5.90 -28.97
CA SER A 137 22.53 5.01 -30.06
C SER A 137 24.01 4.66 -29.94
N THR A 138 24.31 3.42 -29.57
CA THR A 138 25.67 2.89 -29.74
C THR A 138 25.92 2.78 -31.23
N LYS A 139 26.72 3.71 -31.78
CA LYS A 139 27.28 3.55 -33.13
C LYS A 139 27.95 2.16 -33.16
N PRO A 140 27.73 1.33 -34.19
CA PRO A 140 28.51 0.11 -34.36
C PRO A 140 29.99 0.50 -34.29
N VAL A 141 30.72 -0.06 -33.32
CA VAL A 141 32.18 -0.03 -33.39
C VAL A 141 32.55 -0.84 -34.62
N ASN A 142 33.13 -0.17 -35.61
CA ASN A 142 33.76 -0.86 -36.73
C ASN A 142 34.81 -1.79 -36.11
N PRO A 143 34.75 -3.13 -36.32
CA PRO A 143 35.79 -4.00 -35.81
C PRO A 143 37.13 -3.46 -36.30
N SER A 144 38.02 -3.15 -35.35
CA SER A 144 39.39 -2.76 -35.64
C SER A 144 39.94 -3.79 -36.62
N GLN A 145 40.40 -3.31 -37.78
CA GLN A 145 41.07 -4.12 -38.78
C GLN A 145 42.12 -5.01 -38.10
N PRO A 146 42.23 -6.30 -38.44
CA PRO A 146 43.23 -7.19 -37.85
C PRO A 146 44.60 -6.53 -37.92
N THR A 147 45.23 -6.32 -36.76
CA THR A 147 46.62 -5.90 -36.72
C THR A 147 47.46 -7.04 -37.27
N THR A 148 48.39 -6.70 -38.15
CA THR A 148 49.33 -7.64 -38.76
C THR A 148 50.06 -8.41 -37.65
N PRO A 149 50.10 -9.76 -37.68
CA PRO A 149 50.84 -10.54 -36.70
C PRO A 149 52.30 -10.07 -36.63
N ALA A 150 52.80 -9.91 -35.41
CA ALA A 150 54.20 -9.67 -35.19
C ALA A 150 55.04 -10.82 -35.80
N LYS A 151 56.14 -10.41 -36.45
CA LYS A 151 57.15 -11.25 -37.09
C LYS A 151 57.51 -12.49 -36.24
N PRO A 152 57.66 -13.70 -36.84
CA PRO A 152 57.99 -14.90 -36.09
C PRO A 152 59.36 -14.78 -35.42
N VAL A 153 59.45 -15.16 -34.15
CA VAL A 153 60.72 -15.41 -33.46
C VAL A 153 61.11 -16.87 -33.70
N GLN A 154 62.30 -17.08 -34.27
CA GLN A 154 62.81 -18.40 -34.63
C GLN A 154 63.49 -19.11 -33.43
N ALA A 155 63.36 -20.44 -33.48
CA ALA A 155 63.62 -21.48 -32.50
C ALA A 155 64.97 -21.51 -31.75
N GLY A 156 64.90 -21.95 -30.49
CA GLY A 156 66.04 -22.41 -29.68
C GLY A 156 65.62 -23.25 -28.48
N GLN A 157 65.63 -24.58 -28.68
CA GLN A 157 65.78 -25.68 -27.72
C GLN A 157 64.55 -26.25 -26.98
N ALA A 158 64.35 -27.54 -27.26
CA ALA A 158 63.34 -28.44 -26.75
C ALA A 158 63.71 -29.04 -25.39
N VAL A 159 62.70 -29.34 -24.58
CA VAL A 159 62.71 -30.50 -23.68
C VAL A 159 61.33 -31.17 -23.75
N ALA A 160 61.37 -32.45 -24.16
CA ALA A 160 60.33 -33.49 -24.12
C ALA A 160 59.65 -33.62 -22.74
N THR A 161 58.44 -34.13 -22.52
CA THR A 161 57.42 -34.88 -23.30
C THR A 161 56.17 -34.97 -22.40
N ASN A 162 54.97 -34.94 -22.98
CA ASN A 162 53.97 -36.01 -22.83
C ASN A 162 52.76 -35.69 -23.70
N PHE A 163 52.66 -36.38 -24.83
CA PHE A 163 51.47 -36.43 -25.67
C PHE A 163 50.53 -37.50 -25.11
N VAL A 164 49.28 -37.13 -24.85
CA VAL A 164 48.14 -38.03 -25.06
C VAL A 164 47.21 -37.33 -26.03
N ASP A 165 46.89 -38.07 -27.09
CA ASP A 165 46.13 -37.68 -28.26
C ASP A 165 44.62 -37.73 -28.00
N GLN A 166 43.85 -37.14 -28.94
CA GLN A 166 42.43 -37.34 -29.23
C GLN A 166 41.40 -36.55 -28.39
N ARG A 167 40.44 -35.79 -28.94
CA ARG A 167 39.92 -35.57 -30.31
C ARG A 167 39.08 -34.27 -30.30
N LEU A 168 39.01 -33.51 -31.42
CA LEU A 168 38.03 -32.42 -31.58
C LEU A 168 36.60 -32.98 -31.70
N PRO A 169 35.58 -32.42 -31.04
CA PRO A 169 34.21 -32.59 -31.48
C PRO A 169 33.92 -31.65 -32.67
N GLN A 170 33.45 -32.23 -33.78
CA GLN A 170 32.81 -31.48 -34.86
C GLN A 170 31.39 -31.06 -34.45
N THR A 171 30.98 -29.92 -34.99
CA THR A 171 29.72 -29.21 -34.81
C THR A 171 28.49 -30.02 -35.23
N GLY A 172 27.50 -30.08 -34.34
CA GLY A 172 26.12 -30.49 -34.62
C GLY A 172 25.24 -30.26 -33.38
N GLU A 173 24.51 -29.14 -33.39
CA GLU A 173 23.36 -28.79 -32.53
C GLU A 173 23.55 -28.56 -31.00
N THR A 174 23.78 -27.27 -30.69
CA THR A 174 23.12 -26.40 -29.68
C THR A 174 23.21 -26.73 -28.17
N ASP A 175 24.30 -26.23 -27.56
CA ASP A 175 24.48 -25.69 -26.19
C ASP A 175 23.29 -24.83 -25.68
N GLN A 176 23.00 -24.54 -24.40
CA GLN A 176 23.57 -24.75 -23.06
C GLN A 176 22.45 -24.29 -22.07
N GLN A 177 22.12 -24.88 -20.91
CA GLN A 177 22.86 -25.20 -19.68
C GLN A 177 23.15 -24.01 -18.71
N HIS A 178 22.72 -24.20 -17.44
CA HIS A 178 23.27 -23.68 -16.15
C HIS A 178 23.05 -22.22 -15.74
N MET A 179 22.98 -21.82 -14.45
CA MET A 179 22.66 -22.42 -13.14
C MET A 179 22.52 -21.22 -12.17
N THR A 180 21.79 -21.42 -11.09
CA THR A 180 21.28 -20.43 -10.13
C THR A 180 22.21 -20.15 -8.93
N LEU A 181 22.11 -18.91 -8.42
CA LEU A 181 22.04 -18.50 -7.00
C LEU A 181 23.27 -18.61 -6.08
N SER A 182 23.73 -17.47 -5.53
CA SER A 182 23.72 -17.17 -4.07
C SER A 182 24.51 -15.89 -3.75
N GLY A 183 23.80 -14.86 -3.25
CA GLY A 183 24.39 -13.74 -2.53
C GLY A 183 24.05 -13.83 -1.03
N LEU A 184 25.06 -14.05 -0.18
CA LEU A 184 25.11 -13.59 1.22
C LEU A 184 25.41 -12.07 1.19
N LEU A 185 24.96 -11.17 2.09
CA LEU A 185 25.02 -11.22 3.55
C LEU A 185 24.21 -10.07 4.22
N LEU A 186 23.53 -10.45 5.32
CA LEU A 186 22.96 -9.80 6.54
C LEU A 186 23.14 -8.31 6.90
N LEU A 187 22.11 -7.77 7.61
CA LEU A 187 22.09 -7.16 8.98
C LEU A 187 20.66 -6.62 9.28
N ALA A 188 19.96 -6.74 10.42
CA ALA A 188 20.08 -7.49 11.68
C ALA A 188 18.69 -7.48 12.35
N MET A 189 18.18 -8.64 12.81
CA MET A 189 16.96 -8.77 13.61
C MET A 189 17.32 -8.81 15.10
N SER A 190 16.74 -7.92 15.90
CA SER A 190 16.79 -7.98 17.36
C SER A 190 15.37 -8.10 17.90
N SER A 191 14.92 -9.32 18.19
CA SER A 191 13.76 -9.55 19.05
C SER A 191 14.18 -10.50 20.17
N VAL A 192 14.22 -9.94 21.38
CA VAL A 192 14.47 -10.68 22.62
C VAL A 192 13.21 -11.45 22.99
N LEU A 193 13.45 -12.72 23.29
CA LEU A 193 12.54 -13.75 23.76
C LEU A 193 11.98 -13.37 25.15
N GLY A 194 10.65 -13.48 25.32
CA GLY A 194 9.97 -13.37 26.61
C GLY A 194 8.84 -14.40 26.71
N LEU A 195 9.18 -15.61 27.14
CA LEU A 195 8.25 -16.60 27.66
C LEU A 195 7.91 -16.25 29.11
N PHE A 196 6.63 -16.14 29.48
CA PHE A 196 6.09 -16.65 30.76
C PHE A 196 4.56 -16.56 30.74
N GLY A 197 3.89 -17.71 30.85
CA GLY A 197 2.47 -17.78 31.17
C GLY A 197 2.25 -17.90 32.67
N MET A 198 1.09 -17.45 33.16
CA MET A 198 0.36 -18.07 34.27
C MET A 198 -1.13 -17.76 34.15
N THR A 199 -1.92 -18.82 34.17
CA THR A 199 -3.37 -18.85 34.40
C THR A 199 -3.64 -18.70 35.91
N LYS A 200 -4.67 -17.93 36.33
CA LYS A 200 -5.63 -18.39 37.37
C LYS A 200 -6.84 -17.48 37.62
N GLN A 201 -8.00 -18.10 37.40
CA GLN A 201 -9.25 -18.13 38.18
C GLN A 201 -10.17 -16.90 38.37
N ARG A 202 -11.38 -17.09 37.82
CA ARG A 202 -12.66 -16.68 38.43
C ARG A 202 -12.95 -17.53 39.67
N LYS A 203 -13.47 -16.87 40.71
CA LYS A 203 -14.39 -17.45 41.69
C LYS A 203 -15.51 -16.46 41.95
N GLU A 204 -16.71 -17.02 41.92
CA GLU A 204 -18.02 -16.55 42.43
C GLU A 204 -18.72 -15.40 41.69
#